data_AF-A0A2J8P0C8-F1
#
_entry.id   AF-A0A2J8P0C8-F1
#
_cell.length_a   1.000
_cell.length_b   1.000
_cell.length_c   1.000
_cell.angle_alpha   90.00
_cell.angle_beta   90.00
_cell.angle_gamma   90.00
#
_symmetry.space_group_name_H-M   'P 1'
#
loop_
_entity.id
_entity.type
_entity.pdbx_description
1 polymer ?
#
loop_
_entity_poly.entity_id
_entity_poly.type
_entity_poly.pdbx_seq_one_letter_code
_entity_poly.pdbx_strand_id
1 'polypeptide(L)'
;GICREGDQLVVGPTDDGCFLELRVCSIQRNRSACRVLRAGQAATLALGDFDRALLRKGMVMVSPEMNPTICSVFEAEIVLLFHATTFRRGFQVTVHVGNVRQTAVVEKIHAKDKLRTGEKAVARERGVLSATCSLPTFWRGAKFGVARKGQS
;
A
#
# COMPACT_ATOMS: atom_id res chain seq x y z
N GLY A 1 -17.28 -0.73 3.48
CA GLY A 1 -17.15 0.72 3.74
C GLY A 1 -18.19 1.50 2.97
N ILE A 2 -18.58 2.65 3.50
CA ILE A 2 -19.48 3.63 2.88
C ILE A 2 -18.79 5.00 2.99
N CYS A 3 -18.84 5.82 1.95
CA CYS A 3 -18.38 7.20 1.95
C CYS A 3 -19.53 8.09 1.47
N ARG A 4 -19.78 9.20 2.15
CA ARG A 4 -20.85 10.15 1.83
C ARG A 4 -20.28 11.51 1.48
N GLU A 5 -21.06 12.26 0.71
CA GLU A 5 -20.83 13.69 0.51
C GLU A 5 -20.89 14.41 1.86
N GLY A 6 -19.90 15.27 2.13
CA GLY A 6 -19.74 15.97 3.39
C GLY A 6 -18.86 15.27 4.44
N ASP A 7 -18.48 14.01 4.23
CA ASP A 7 -17.66 13.25 5.17
C ASP A 7 -16.29 13.91 5.39
N GLN A 8 -15.85 13.95 6.66
CA GLN A 8 -14.46 14.23 7.03
C GLN A 8 -13.68 12.92 7.06
N LEU A 9 -12.60 12.87 6.27
CA LEU A 9 -11.72 11.73 6.16
C LEU A 9 -10.28 12.19 6.35
N VAL A 10 -9.38 11.23 6.52
CA VAL A 10 -7.95 11.49 6.44
C VAL A 10 -7.35 10.78 5.23
N VAL A 11 -6.38 11.42 4.58
CA VAL A 11 -5.64 10.88 3.42
C VAL A 11 -4.17 10.70 3.77
N GLY A 12 -3.59 9.60 3.32
CA GLY A 12 -2.16 9.33 3.50
C GLY A 12 -1.76 7.93 3.05
N PRO A 13 -0.56 7.47 3.42
CA PRO A 13 0.46 8.19 4.18
C PRO A 13 1.17 9.26 3.33
N THR A 14 1.58 10.35 3.96
CA THR A 14 2.55 11.30 3.39
C THR A 14 3.98 10.73 3.46
N ASP A 15 4.94 11.40 2.82
CA ASP A 15 6.35 11.01 2.88
C ASP A 15 6.89 10.99 4.33
N ASP A 16 6.39 11.90 5.17
CA ASP A 16 6.73 12.00 6.61
C ASP A 16 5.99 10.96 7.47
N GLY A 17 5.13 10.17 6.84
CA GLY A 17 4.34 9.17 7.52
C GLY A 17 3.19 9.74 8.35
N CYS A 18 2.57 10.82 7.86
CA CYS A 18 1.39 11.42 8.48
C CYS A 18 0.13 11.17 7.65
N PHE A 19 -1.01 11.44 8.26
CA PHE A 19 -2.31 11.52 7.59
C PHE A 19 -2.82 12.95 7.66
N LEU A 20 -3.33 13.45 6.54
CA LEU A 20 -3.84 14.81 6.40
C LEU A 20 -5.36 14.79 6.36
N GLU A 21 -5.99 15.69 7.09
CA GLU A 21 -7.45 15.80 7.08
C GLU A 21 -7.96 16.39 5.76
N LEU A 22 -9.10 15.90 5.30
CA LEU A 22 -9.82 16.44 4.16
C LEU A 22 -11.32 16.28 4.30
N ARG A 23 -12.06 17.04 3.48
CA ARG A 23 -13.52 16.93 3.37
C ARG A 23 -13.91 16.52 1.97
N VAL A 24 -14.82 15.56 1.86
CA VAL A 24 -15.45 15.19 0.59
C VAL A 24 -16.55 16.19 0.28
N CYS A 25 -16.36 17.00 -0.76
CA CYS A 25 -17.33 18.02 -1.16
C CYS A 25 -18.42 17.48 -2.08
N SER A 26 -18.09 16.57 -2.99
CA SER A 26 -19.08 15.92 -3.86
C SER A 26 -18.55 14.60 -4.40
N ILE A 27 -19.46 13.72 -4.82
CA ILE A 27 -19.13 12.41 -5.36
C ILE A 27 -19.76 12.28 -6.75
N GLN A 28 -18.98 11.82 -7.73
CA GLN A 28 -19.46 11.47 -9.06
C GLN A 28 -19.14 10.02 -9.40
N ARG A 29 -20.17 9.28 -9.81
CA ARG A 29 -20.04 7.90 -10.29
C ARG A 29 -20.54 7.82 -11.72
N ASN A 30 -19.68 7.39 -12.65
CA ASN A 30 -20.02 7.26 -14.08
C ASN A 30 -20.63 8.55 -14.68
N ARG A 31 -20.04 9.72 -14.39
CA ARG A 31 -20.53 11.06 -14.81
C ARG A 31 -21.87 11.48 -14.21
N SER A 32 -22.40 10.75 -13.23
CA SER A 32 -23.61 11.12 -12.48
C SER A 32 -23.26 11.49 -11.04
N ALA A 33 -23.82 12.60 -10.55
CA ALA A 33 -23.69 12.97 -9.14
C ALA A 33 -24.35 11.91 -8.24
N CYS A 34 -23.70 11.58 -7.13
CA CYS A 34 -24.28 10.74 -6.09
C CYS A 34 -23.88 11.25 -4.71
N ARG A 35 -24.69 10.95 -3.69
CA ARG A 35 -24.41 11.37 -2.30
C ARG A 35 -23.70 10.31 -1.47
N VAL A 36 -23.68 9.07 -1.98
CA VAL A 36 -23.17 7.90 -1.26
C VAL A 36 -22.40 7.01 -2.22
N LEU A 37 -21.23 6.57 -1.78
CA LEU A 37 -20.39 5.56 -2.42
C LEU A 37 -20.29 4.33 -1.51
N ARG A 38 -20.44 3.14 -2.08
CA ARG A 38 -20.30 1.87 -1.36
C ARG A 38 -19.03 1.14 -1.80
N ALA A 39 -18.53 0.27 -0.93
CA ALA A 39 -17.40 -0.60 -1.25
C ALA A 39 -17.59 -1.34 -2.58
N GLY A 40 -16.51 -1.45 -3.36
CA GLY A 40 -16.51 -2.06 -4.69
C GLY A 40 -16.90 -1.12 -5.84
N GLN A 41 -17.28 0.12 -5.54
CA GLN A 41 -17.63 1.11 -6.56
C GLN A 41 -16.46 2.05 -6.85
N ALA A 42 -16.26 2.36 -8.13
CA ALA A 42 -15.34 3.40 -8.57
C ALA A 42 -16.08 4.74 -8.70
N ALA A 43 -15.48 5.82 -8.20
CA ALA A 43 -16.03 7.17 -8.29
C ALA A 43 -14.92 8.22 -8.24
N THR A 44 -15.27 9.43 -8.66
CA THR A 44 -14.45 10.63 -8.53
C THR A 44 -14.98 11.44 -7.36
N LEU A 45 -14.08 11.88 -6.48
CA LEU A 45 -14.40 12.69 -5.31
C LEU A 45 -13.86 14.11 -5.52
N ALA A 46 -14.70 15.11 -5.32
CA ALA A 46 -14.24 16.47 -5.16
C ALA A 46 -13.82 16.66 -3.71
N LEU A 47 -12.60 17.14 -3.51
CA LEU A 47 -12.07 17.47 -2.19
C LEU A 47 -12.27 18.96 -1.95
N GLY A 48 -12.50 19.33 -0.68
CA GLY A 48 -12.67 20.72 -0.27
C GLY A 48 -11.36 21.52 -0.33
N ASP A 49 -11.13 22.34 0.70
CA ASP A 49 -9.93 23.15 0.81
C ASP A 49 -8.71 22.27 1.15
N PHE A 50 -8.20 21.58 0.14
CA PHE A 50 -7.08 20.65 0.25
C PHE A 50 -6.09 20.91 -0.89
N ASP A 51 -4.81 21.10 -0.54
CA ASP A 51 -3.76 21.31 -1.52
C ASP A 51 -3.52 20.03 -2.35
N ARG A 52 -3.81 20.12 -3.64
CA ARG A 52 -3.66 19.02 -4.59
C ARG A 52 -2.21 18.59 -4.77
N ALA A 53 -1.24 19.47 -4.49
CA ALA A 53 0.18 19.14 -4.57
C ALA A 53 0.60 18.11 -3.50
N LEU A 54 -0.17 17.99 -2.41
CA LEU A 54 0.08 17.00 -1.36
C LEU A 54 -0.41 15.60 -1.75
N LEU A 55 -1.31 15.47 -2.74
CA LEU A 55 -1.85 14.18 -3.15
C LEU A 55 -0.90 13.42 -4.07
N ARG A 56 -0.66 12.15 -3.75
CA ARG A 56 0.10 11.23 -4.60
C ARG A 56 -0.66 9.95 -4.85
N LYS A 57 -0.41 9.35 -6.01
CA LYS A 57 -0.97 8.05 -6.35
C LYS A 57 -0.52 7.02 -5.31
N GLY A 58 -1.47 6.25 -4.79
CA GLY A 58 -1.21 5.22 -3.78
C GLY A 58 -1.58 5.61 -2.35
N MET A 59 -1.90 6.90 -2.12
CA MET A 59 -2.54 7.33 -0.88
C MET A 59 -3.96 6.75 -0.77
N VAL A 60 -4.40 6.54 0.45
CA VAL A 60 -5.71 6.01 0.81
C VAL A 60 -6.46 7.02 1.67
N MET A 61 -7.77 7.10 1.46
CA MET A 61 -8.68 7.86 2.31
C MET A 61 -9.40 6.91 3.26
N VAL A 62 -9.41 7.25 4.55
CA VAL A 62 -9.99 6.43 5.61
C VAL A 62 -10.68 7.31 6.66
N SER A 63 -11.58 6.72 7.44
CA SER A 63 -12.18 7.42 8.58
C SER A 63 -11.11 7.71 9.64
N PRO A 64 -11.09 8.91 10.25
CA PRO A 64 -10.20 9.23 11.37
C PRO A 64 -10.39 8.25 12.54
N GLU A 65 -11.62 7.76 12.76
CA GLU A 65 -11.97 6.81 13.82
C GLU A 65 -11.23 5.46 13.71
N MET A 66 -10.72 5.14 12.53
CA MET A 66 -9.92 3.92 12.31
C MET A 66 -8.52 4.02 12.92
N ASN A 67 -8.08 5.22 13.33
CA ASN A 67 -6.72 5.49 13.80
C ASN A 67 -5.67 4.88 12.86
N PRO A 68 -5.63 5.33 11.58
CA PRO A 68 -4.74 4.72 10.59
C PRO A 68 -3.28 4.86 11.02
N THR A 69 -2.57 3.73 10.99
CA THR A 69 -1.15 3.65 11.32
C THR A 69 -0.36 3.21 10.10
N ILE A 70 0.90 3.60 10.06
CA ILE A 70 1.80 3.23 8.97
C ILE A 70 2.59 2.01 9.38
N CYS A 71 2.67 1.04 8.47
CA CYS A 71 3.58 -0.07 8.62
C CYS A 71 4.80 0.17 7.75
N SER A 72 5.95 0.33 8.40
CA SER A 72 7.25 0.39 7.73
C SER A 72 7.95 -0.97 7.71
N VAL A 73 7.47 -1.95 8.48
CA VAL A 73 8.09 -3.27 8.63
C VAL A 73 7.01 -4.34 8.78
N PHE A 74 7.00 -5.31 7.89
CA PHE A 74 6.04 -6.42 7.92
C PHE A 74 6.74 -7.76 7.77
N GLU A 75 6.08 -8.81 8.27
CA GLU A 75 6.47 -10.19 8.05
C GLU A 75 5.43 -10.87 7.16
N ALA A 76 5.90 -11.59 6.13
CA ALA A 76 5.03 -12.28 5.20
C ALA A 76 5.62 -13.64 4.81
N GLU A 77 4.76 -14.62 4.57
CA GLU A 77 5.15 -15.84 3.89
C GLU A 77 5.34 -15.53 2.40
N ILE A 78 6.56 -15.75 1.91
CA ILE A 78 6.94 -15.53 0.52
C ILE A 78 7.23 -16.86 -0.16
N VAL A 79 6.91 -16.92 -1.46
CA VAL A 79 7.27 -18.04 -2.34
C VAL A 79 8.08 -17.50 -3.49
N LEU A 80 9.31 -18.01 -3.67
CA LEU A 80 10.16 -17.55 -4.76
C LEU A 80 9.78 -18.27 -6.06
N LEU A 81 9.02 -17.62 -6.94
CA LEU A 81 8.46 -18.26 -8.14
C LEU A 81 9.49 -18.54 -9.24
N PHE A 82 10.27 -17.53 -9.65
CA PHE A 82 11.32 -17.67 -10.65
C PHE A 82 12.34 -16.57 -10.48
N HIS A 83 13.55 -16.93 -10.04
CA HIS A 83 14.66 -15.98 -10.00
C HIS A 83 15.98 -16.69 -10.30
N ALA A 84 16.80 -16.07 -11.15
CA ALA A 84 18.09 -16.62 -11.54
C ALA A 84 19.15 -16.55 -10.42
N THR A 85 18.93 -15.73 -9.39
CA THR A 85 19.89 -15.55 -8.29
C THR A 85 19.28 -15.85 -6.92
N THR A 86 20.15 -16.06 -5.94
CA THR A 86 19.80 -16.38 -4.56
C THR A 86 19.17 -15.17 -3.84
N PHE A 87 17.94 -15.32 -3.36
CA PHE A 87 17.28 -14.33 -2.50
C PHE A 87 17.87 -14.39 -1.09
N ARG A 88 18.41 -13.28 -0.58
CA ARG A 88 19.15 -13.22 0.69
C ARG A 88 18.88 -11.91 1.41
N ARG A 89 19.22 -11.86 2.71
CA ARG A 89 19.18 -10.64 3.51
C ARG A 89 19.91 -9.47 2.82
N GLY A 90 19.34 -8.28 2.91
CA GLY A 90 19.88 -7.03 2.35
C GLY A 90 19.45 -6.75 0.91
N PHE A 91 18.67 -7.65 0.29
CA PHE A 91 18.17 -7.43 -1.07
C PHE A 91 17.11 -6.35 -1.09
N GLN A 92 17.18 -5.47 -2.09
CA GLN A 92 16.11 -4.55 -2.41
C GLN A 92 15.11 -5.28 -3.32
N VAL A 93 13.85 -5.28 -2.91
CA VAL A 93 12.74 -5.92 -3.61
C VAL A 93 11.67 -4.88 -3.88
N THR A 94 10.92 -5.06 -4.95
CA THR A 94 9.74 -4.26 -5.26
C THR A 94 8.50 -5.04 -4.86
N VAL A 95 7.81 -4.55 -3.85
CA VAL A 95 6.53 -5.06 -3.38
C VAL A 95 5.43 -4.45 -4.23
N HIS A 96 4.65 -5.28 -4.91
CA HIS A 96 3.46 -4.88 -5.65
C HIS A 96 2.22 -5.21 -4.81
N VAL A 97 1.49 -4.20 -4.35
CA VAL A 97 0.22 -4.37 -3.62
C VAL A 97 -0.88 -3.57 -4.32
N GLY A 98 -1.79 -4.27 -5.00
CA GLY A 98 -2.80 -3.63 -5.85
C GLY A 98 -2.18 -2.69 -6.89
N ASN A 99 -2.49 -1.39 -6.78
CA ASN A 99 -1.95 -0.34 -7.67
C ASN A 99 -0.69 0.36 -7.12
N VAL A 100 -0.18 -0.06 -5.96
CA VAL A 100 1.00 0.50 -5.31
C VAL A 100 2.21 -0.39 -5.60
N ARG A 101 3.34 0.24 -5.91
CA ARG A 101 4.64 -0.42 -6.07
C ARG A 101 5.63 0.26 -5.14
N GLN A 102 6.18 -0.48 -4.20
CA GLN A 102 7.06 0.05 -3.17
C GLN A 102 8.37 -0.73 -3.14
N THR A 103 9.50 -0.05 -3.01
CA THR A 103 10.77 -0.73 -2.72
C THR A 103 10.85 -1.04 -1.22
N ALA A 104 11.16 -2.30 -0.90
CA ALA A 104 11.44 -2.76 0.44
C ALA A 104 12.82 -3.44 0.49
N VAL A 105 13.38 -3.54 1.69
CA VAL A 105 14.64 -4.23 1.96
C VAL A 105 14.35 -5.48 2.77
N VAL A 106 14.89 -6.62 2.35
CA VAL A 106 14.78 -7.88 3.09
C VAL A 106 15.69 -7.82 4.32
N GLU A 107 15.12 -7.68 5.51
CA GLU A 107 15.87 -7.61 6.76
C GLU A 107 16.19 -8.98 7.33
N LYS A 108 15.27 -9.94 7.17
CA LYS A 108 15.46 -11.29 7.70
C LYS A 108 14.68 -12.31 6.87
N ILE A 109 15.27 -13.49 6.70
CA ILE A 109 14.57 -14.69 6.24
C ILE A 109 14.59 -15.65 7.41
N HIS A 110 13.43 -16.12 7.85
CA HIS A 110 13.34 -17.03 8.98
C HIS A 110 13.73 -18.45 8.56
N ALA A 111 14.42 -19.17 9.45
CA ALA A 111 14.89 -20.55 9.29
C ALA A 111 15.87 -20.83 8.11
N LYS A 112 16.22 -19.83 7.30
CA LYS A 112 17.13 -19.97 6.15
C LYS A 112 17.94 -18.70 5.93
N ASP A 113 19.19 -18.84 5.52
CA ASP A 113 20.02 -17.69 5.09
C ASP A 113 19.70 -17.21 3.67
N LYS A 114 19.10 -18.09 2.87
CA LYS A 114 18.79 -17.88 1.46
C LYS A 114 17.57 -18.66 1.01
N LEU A 115 16.88 -18.12 0.01
CA LEU A 115 15.75 -18.76 -0.66
C LEU A 115 16.10 -19.12 -2.11
N ARG A 116 15.69 -20.31 -2.55
CA ARG A 116 15.80 -20.79 -3.94
C ARG A 116 14.43 -20.88 -4.60
N THR A 117 14.41 -20.92 -5.92
CA THR A 117 13.19 -21.03 -6.73
C THR A 117 12.34 -22.23 -6.27
N GLY A 118 11.03 -22.01 -6.13
CA GLY A 118 10.06 -22.98 -5.63
C GLY A 118 9.97 -23.07 -4.10
N GLU A 119 10.90 -22.48 -3.36
CA GLU A 119 10.88 -22.55 -1.90
C GLU A 119 10.00 -21.47 -1.27
N LYS A 120 9.45 -21.82 -0.10
CA LYS A 120 8.74 -20.91 0.79
C LYS A 120 9.60 -20.55 2.00
N ALA A 121 9.41 -19.34 2.51
CA ALA A 121 9.92 -18.90 3.81
C ALA A 121 9.10 -17.72 4.33
N VAL A 122 9.17 -17.48 5.64
CA VAL A 122 8.70 -16.22 6.22
C VAL A 122 9.85 -15.22 6.14
N ALA A 123 9.61 -14.07 5.53
CA ALA A 123 10.59 -12.99 5.44
C ALA A 123 10.06 -11.74 6.14
N ARG A 124 10.98 -11.04 6.82
CA ARG A 124 10.75 -9.71 7.37
C ARG A 124 11.34 -8.69 6.41
N GLU A 125 10.51 -7.76 5.97
CA GLU A 125 10.88 -6.74 5.01
C GLU A 125 10.57 -5.35 5.56
N ARG A 126 11.46 -4.40 5.28
CA ARG A 126 11.32 -3.00 5.67
C ARG A 126 11.10 -2.12 4.45
N GLY A 127 9.96 -1.46 4.41
CA GLY A 127 9.54 -0.51 3.38
C GLY A 127 8.26 0.20 3.82
N VAL A 128 8.12 1.48 3.47
CA VAL A 128 6.94 2.27 3.87
C VAL A 128 5.73 1.80 3.08
N LEU A 129 4.78 1.15 3.74
CA LEU A 129 3.50 0.76 3.14
C LEU A 129 2.36 1.61 3.68
N SER A 130 1.35 1.79 2.82
CA SER A 130 0.15 2.57 3.11
C SER A 130 -0.65 2.01 4.29
N ALA A 131 -1.43 2.86 4.98
CA ALA A 131 -2.16 2.55 6.22
C ALA A 131 -3.04 1.30 6.20
N THR A 132 -3.40 0.84 5.02
CA THR A 132 -4.22 -0.35 4.84
C THR A 132 -3.44 -1.64 5.03
N CYS A 133 -2.12 -1.59 5.20
CA CYS A 133 -1.22 -2.71 5.46
C CYS A 133 -1.60 -3.58 6.66
N SER A 134 -2.35 -3.05 7.64
CA SER A 134 -2.87 -3.83 8.77
C SER A 134 -4.12 -4.63 8.41
N LEU A 135 -4.80 -4.29 7.30
CA LEU A 135 -6.00 -4.98 6.84
C LEU A 135 -5.62 -6.20 5.97
N PRO A 136 -6.11 -7.41 6.28
CA PRO A 136 -5.83 -8.61 5.50
C PRO A 136 -6.22 -8.49 4.02
N THR A 137 -7.21 -7.65 3.70
CA THR A 137 -7.64 -7.35 2.34
C THR A 137 -6.60 -6.59 1.52
N PHE A 138 -5.69 -5.84 2.14
CA PHE A 138 -4.64 -5.12 1.43
C PHE A 138 -3.64 -6.09 0.79
N TRP A 139 -3.23 -7.14 1.50
CA TRP A 139 -2.23 -8.11 1.02
C TRP A 139 -2.77 -9.12 0.01
N ARG A 140 -4.09 -9.17 -0.24
CA ARG A 140 -4.66 -10.10 -1.22
C ARG A 140 -4.12 -9.79 -2.61
N GLY A 141 -3.39 -10.74 -3.19
CA GLY A 141 -2.80 -10.60 -4.52
C GLY A 141 -1.51 -9.78 -4.55
N ALA A 142 -0.89 -9.50 -3.39
CA ALA A 142 0.43 -8.89 -3.34
C ALA A 142 1.46 -9.81 -4.04
N LYS A 143 2.33 -9.21 -4.85
CA LYS A 143 3.41 -9.90 -5.56
C LYS A 143 4.74 -9.23 -5.25
N PHE A 144 5.76 -10.03 -4.98
CA PHE A 144 7.12 -9.53 -4.77
C PHE A 144 7.90 -9.71 -6.06
N GLY A 145 8.36 -8.61 -6.65
CA GLY A 145 9.28 -8.59 -7.78
C GLY A 145 10.66 -8.21 -7.30
N VAL A 146 11.69 -8.97 -7.66
CA VAL A 146 13.08 -8.59 -7.34
C VAL A 146 13.57 -7.66 -8.45
N ALA A 147 13.84 -6.40 -8.12
CA ALA A 147 14.48 -5.48 -9.05
C ALA A 147 16.00 -5.63 -8.95
N ARG A 148 16.68 -5.90 -10.07
CA ARG A 148 18.14 -5.71 -10.15
C ARG A 148 18.41 -4.22 -9.98
N LYS A 149 19.15 -3.83 -8.95
CA LYS A 149 19.93 -2.60 -9.02
C LYS A 149 20.96 -2.83 -10.13
N GLY A 150 20.83 -2.10 -11.24
CA GLY A 150 21.80 -2.15 -12.31
C GLY A 150 23.20 -1.99 -11.72
N GLN A 151 24.05 -2.99 -11.93
CA GLN A 151 25.48 -2.74 -11.90
C GLN A 151 25.75 -1.76 -13.05
N SER A 152 26.32 -0.62 -12.69
CA SER A 152 27.00 0.29 -13.60
C SER A 152 28.07 -0.45 -14.38
#